data_AF-A0A8S3DXP7-F1
#
_entry.id   AF-A0A8S3DXP7-F1
#
_cell.length_a   1.000
_cell.length_b   1.000
_cell.length_c   1.000
_cell.angle_alpha   90.00
_cell.angle_beta   90.00
_cell.angle_gamma   90.00
#
_symmetry.space_group_name_H-M   'P 1'
#
loop_
_entity.id
_entity.type
_entity.pdbx_description
1 polymer ?
#
loop_
_entity_poly.entity_id
_entity_poly.type
_entity_poly.pdbx_seq_one_letter_code
_entity_poly.pdbx_strand_id
1 'polypeptide(L)'
;MGNGGLYKRAPSSDIQGIASTNVPAYSNHGTYSFRENYLYGVYTGVQWQCVEFARRWLLLRKSCIFSDIDIASNIWKNISYVERVTDGKKFRLIAHPNGSSKMPQKNSFLIYPRTRRM
;
A
#
# COMPACT_ATOMS: atom_id res chain seq x y z
N MET A 1 -23.24 -6.70 -28.02
CA MET A 1 -22.16 -5.69 -28.02
C MET A 1 -22.46 -4.73 -26.87
N GLY A 2 -21.88 -4.96 -25.69
CA GLY A 2 -22.18 -4.15 -24.51
C GLY A 2 -21.38 -2.84 -24.55
N ASN A 3 -22.05 -1.72 -24.34
CA ASN A 3 -21.43 -0.40 -24.18
C ASN A 3 -20.45 -0.41 -23.01
N GLY A 4 -19.17 -0.65 -23.32
CA GLY A 4 -18.06 -0.41 -22.43
C GLY A 4 -17.90 1.09 -22.25
N GLY A 5 -18.66 1.67 -21.32
CA GLY A 5 -18.40 3.02 -20.84
C GLY A 5 -16.94 3.11 -20.41
N LEU A 6 -16.15 3.89 -21.13
CA LEU A 6 -14.76 4.17 -20.82
C LEU A 6 -14.70 4.73 -19.39
N TYR A 7 -14.24 3.95 -18.42
CA TYR A 7 -13.95 4.46 -17.09
C TYR A 7 -12.93 5.58 -17.22
N LYS A 8 -13.39 6.83 -17.08
CA LYS A 8 -12.53 8.01 -17.12
C LYS A 8 -11.63 7.97 -15.89
N ARG A 9 -10.32 8.04 -16.09
CA ARG A 9 -9.35 8.10 -14.98
C ARG A 9 -9.61 9.37 -14.16
N ALA A 10 -9.62 9.22 -12.83
CA ALA A 10 -9.70 10.36 -11.93
C ALA A 10 -8.43 11.23 -12.06
N PRO A 11 -8.55 12.57 -12.03
CA PRO A 11 -7.42 13.50 -11.94
C PRO A 11 -6.41 13.12 -10.86
N SER A 12 -5.15 13.55 -11.03
CA SER A 12 -4.10 13.28 -10.04
C SER A 12 -4.46 13.85 -8.68
N SER A 13 -4.26 13.07 -7.62
CA SER A 13 -4.57 13.42 -6.22
C SER A 13 -6.05 13.48 -5.87
N ASP A 14 -6.96 13.15 -6.78
CA ASP A 14 -8.38 12.99 -6.43
C ASP A 14 -8.60 11.72 -5.59
N ILE A 15 -9.53 11.80 -4.64
CA ILE A 15 -9.94 10.65 -3.83
C ILE A 15 -10.76 9.70 -4.70
N GLN A 16 -10.30 8.47 -4.85
CA GLN A 16 -11.00 7.39 -5.56
C GLN A 16 -11.88 6.56 -4.62
N GLY A 17 -11.64 6.63 -3.31
CA GLY A 17 -12.41 5.92 -2.30
C GLY A 17 -11.75 5.95 -0.93
N ILE A 18 -12.44 5.40 0.07
CA ILE A 18 -11.98 5.37 1.46
C ILE A 18 -11.87 3.93 1.95
N ALA A 19 -10.67 3.50 2.34
CA ALA A 19 -10.45 2.20 2.95
C ALA A 19 -10.67 2.23 4.47
N SER A 20 -11.21 1.12 4.99
CA SER A 20 -11.41 0.85 6.43
C SER A 20 -12.24 1.88 7.22
N THR A 21 -12.85 2.88 6.56
CA THR A 21 -13.62 4.05 7.04
C THR A 21 -12.91 5.41 6.97
N ASN A 22 -11.58 5.47 6.99
CA ASN A 22 -10.87 6.75 7.16
C ASN A 22 -9.54 6.87 6.42
N VAL A 23 -9.20 5.94 5.51
CA VAL A 23 -7.95 5.99 4.76
C VAL A 23 -8.24 6.28 3.28
N PRO A 24 -8.08 7.54 2.81
CA PRO A 24 -8.34 7.87 1.41
C PRO A 24 -7.31 7.25 0.47
N ALA A 25 -7.78 6.65 -0.61
CA ALA A 25 -6.97 6.20 -1.73
C ALA A 25 -7.00 7.29 -2.82
N TYR A 26 -5.85 7.84 -3.15
CA TYR A 26 -5.74 8.93 -4.12
C TYR A 26 -5.36 8.40 -5.50
N SER A 27 -5.77 9.10 -6.54
CA SER A 27 -5.38 8.79 -7.91
C SER A 27 -3.92 9.18 -8.16
N ASN A 28 -3.14 8.20 -8.63
CA ASN A 28 -1.80 8.47 -9.15
C ASN A 28 -1.80 8.89 -10.64
N HIS A 29 -2.97 8.92 -11.29
CA HIS A 29 -3.18 9.27 -12.72
C HIS A 29 -2.30 8.48 -13.74
N GLY A 30 -1.56 7.46 -13.30
CA GLY A 30 -0.64 6.69 -14.14
C GLY A 30 0.71 7.39 -14.39
N THR A 31 1.02 8.47 -13.67
CA THR A 31 2.27 9.20 -13.76
C THR A 31 3.10 9.01 -12.50
N TYR A 32 4.43 8.97 -12.62
CA TYR A 32 5.31 9.03 -11.46
C TYR A 32 5.34 10.48 -10.94
N SER A 33 4.95 10.70 -9.68
CA SER A 33 5.23 11.97 -8.99
C SER A 33 6.61 11.90 -8.35
N PHE A 34 7.33 13.00 -8.29
CA PHE A 34 8.54 13.12 -7.46
C PHE A 34 8.22 13.70 -6.07
N ARG A 35 6.93 13.83 -5.72
CA ARG A 35 6.50 14.40 -4.44
C ARG A 35 6.41 13.33 -3.37
N GLU A 36 7.12 13.57 -2.29
CA GLU A 36 7.02 12.79 -1.06
C GLU A 36 5.72 13.11 -0.32
N ASN A 37 5.20 12.12 0.40
CA ASN A 37 4.07 12.29 1.30
C ASN A 37 4.50 12.07 2.74
N TYR A 38 4.04 12.94 3.62
CA TYR A 38 4.25 12.85 5.06
C TYR A 38 2.90 12.96 5.77
N LEU A 39 2.72 12.17 6.82
CA LEU A 39 1.57 12.24 7.70
C LEU A 39 2.05 12.25 9.15
N TYR A 40 1.71 13.30 9.90
CA TYR A 40 2.20 13.53 11.27
C TYR A 40 3.74 13.46 11.38
N GLY A 41 4.44 13.99 10.38
CA GLY A 41 5.92 13.96 10.30
C GLY A 41 6.51 12.60 9.88
N VAL A 42 5.69 11.57 9.68
CA VAL A 42 6.17 10.25 9.21
C VAL A 42 6.11 10.19 7.69
N TYR A 43 7.23 9.87 7.06
CA TYR A 43 7.28 9.61 5.62
C TYR A 43 6.42 8.39 5.28
N THR A 44 5.42 8.57 4.41
CA THR A 44 4.56 7.47 3.98
C THR A 44 4.97 6.93 2.62
N GLY A 45 5.64 7.71 1.76
CA GLY A 45 6.08 7.27 0.44
C GLY A 45 5.91 8.36 -0.62
N VAL A 46 6.18 8.02 -1.87
CA VAL A 46 5.95 8.90 -3.02
C VAL A 46 4.46 8.94 -3.38
N GLN A 47 3.90 10.14 -3.48
CA GLN A 47 2.51 10.35 -3.90
C GLN A 47 2.26 9.79 -5.30
N TRP A 48 1.21 9.03 -5.61
CA TRP A 48 0.28 8.28 -4.75
C TRP A 48 0.46 6.79 -5.02
N GLN A 49 1.69 6.31 -4.84
CA GLN A 49 2.08 4.96 -5.21
C GLN A 49 1.51 3.91 -4.25
N CYS A 50 1.51 2.65 -4.70
CA CYS A 50 0.96 1.55 -3.91
C CYS A 50 1.67 1.38 -2.55
N VAL A 51 2.99 1.58 -2.51
CA VAL A 51 3.77 1.51 -1.26
C VAL A 51 3.40 2.66 -0.32
N GLU A 52 3.15 3.86 -0.86
CA GLU A 52 2.67 5.02 -0.09
C GLU A 52 1.36 4.71 0.63
N PHE A 53 0.38 4.21 -0.13
CA PHE A 53 -0.92 3.87 0.42
C PHE A 53 -0.84 2.76 1.47
N ALA A 54 -0.06 1.71 1.23
CA ALA A 54 0.12 0.61 2.17
C ALA A 54 0.73 1.08 3.51
N ARG A 55 1.76 1.94 3.45
CA ARG A 55 2.42 2.48 4.66
C ARG A 55 1.50 3.46 5.39
N ARG A 56 0.81 4.36 4.68
CA ARG A 56 -0.15 5.30 5.30
C ARG A 56 -1.35 4.59 5.92
N TRP A 57 -1.87 3.55 5.27
CA TRP A 57 -2.92 2.72 5.84
C TRP A 57 -2.48 2.08 7.15
N LEU A 58 -1.25 1.54 7.20
CA LEU A 58 -0.71 0.92 8.40
C LEU A 58 -0.52 1.94 9.53
N LEU A 59 -0.06 3.15 9.21
CA LEU A 59 0.11 4.24 10.16
C LEU A 59 -1.24 4.64 10.78
N LEU A 60 -2.26 4.90 9.95
CA LEU A 60 -3.58 5.32 10.42
C LEU A 60 -4.35 4.22 11.17
N ARG A 61 -4.14 2.95 10.81
CA ARG A 61 -4.96 1.84 11.35
C ARG A 61 -4.30 1.06 12.46
N LYS A 62 -2.97 1.07 12.53
CA LYS A 62 -2.17 0.24 13.44
C LYS A 62 -1.05 1.03 14.13
N SER A 63 -0.92 2.32 13.86
CA SER A 63 0.19 3.16 14.35
C SER A 63 1.56 2.58 14.02
N CYS A 64 1.65 1.82 12.92
CA CYS A 64 2.87 1.12 12.51
C CYS A 64 3.29 1.51 11.09
N ILE A 65 4.58 1.31 10.79
CA ILE A 65 5.15 1.40 9.44
C ILE A 65 6.03 0.18 9.14
N PHE A 66 6.35 -0.05 7.88
CA PHE A 66 7.43 -0.94 7.47
C PHE A 66 8.56 -0.10 6.84
N SER A 67 9.78 -0.64 6.87
CA SER A 67 10.99 0.01 6.36
C SER A 67 10.89 0.36 4.88
N ASP A 68 11.81 1.18 4.38
CA ASP A 68 11.82 1.57 2.98
C ASP A 68 12.09 0.40 2.03
N ILE A 69 11.48 0.54 0.85
CA ILE A 69 11.55 -0.48 -0.18
C ILE A 69 11.37 0.13 -1.57
N ASP A 70 12.25 -0.28 -2.49
CA ASP A 70 12.27 0.28 -3.85
C ASP A 70 11.13 -0.27 -4.73
N ILE A 71 10.73 -1.52 -4.48
CA ILE A 71 9.77 -2.24 -5.31
C ILE A 71 8.77 -2.97 -4.42
N ALA A 72 7.48 -2.76 -4.67
CA ALA A 72 6.40 -3.34 -3.87
C ALA A 72 6.47 -4.88 -3.72
N SER A 73 6.93 -5.61 -4.75
CA SER A 73 7.09 -7.07 -4.68
C SER A 73 8.12 -7.52 -3.66
N ASN A 74 9.11 -6.68 -3.34
CA ASN A 74 10.15 -7.00 -2.38
C ASN A 74 9.60 -7.06 -0.94
N ILE A 75 8.39 -6.52 -0.68
CA ILE A 75 7.74 -6.60 0.64
C ILE A 75 7.67 -8.06 1.09
N TRP A 76 7.39 -8.97 0.16
CA TRP A 76 7.25 -10.40 0.45
C TRP A 76 8.50 -11.04 1.07
N LYS A 77 9.70 -10.60 0.67
CA LYS A 77 10.97 -11.21 1.10
C LYS A 77 11.74 -10.36 2.11
N ASN A 78 11.66 -9.04 1.98
CA ASN A 78 12.54 -8.12 2.70
C ASN A 78 11.89 -7.56 3.98
N ILE A 79 10.57 -7.64 4.11
CA ILE A 79 9.84 -7.11 5.27
C ILE A 79 9.30 -8.26 6.10
N SER A 80 9.91 -8.46 7.28
CA SER A 80 9.52 -9.51 8.24
C SER A 80 8.81 -8.97 9.48
N TYR A 81 8.75 -7.65 9.64
CA TYR A 81 8.04 -6.99 10.73
C TYR A 81 7.54 -5.61 10.31
N VAL A 82 6.60 -5.08 11.11
CA VAL A 82 6.22 -3.68 11.13
C VAL A 82 6.62 -3.09 12.49
N GLU A 83 6.86 -1.79 12.52
CA GLU A 83 7.33 -1.08 13.70
C GLU A 83 6.33 0.00 14.11
N ARG A 84 5.94 0.02 15.38
CA ARG A 84 5.05 1.03 15.93
C ARG A 84 5.79 2.35 16.13
N VAL A 85 5.23 3.43 15.58
CA VAL A 85 5.92 4.73 15.51
C VAL A 85 6.07 5.42 16.87
N THR A 86 5.29 5.03 17.87
CA THR A 86 5.30 5.68 19.19
C THR A 86 6.42 5.17 20.10
N ASP A 87 6.91 3.95 19.88
CA ASP A 87 7.86 3.31 20.81
C ASP A 87 8.84 2.32 20.14
N GLY A 88 8.83 2.20 18.82
CA GLY A 88 9.70 1.29 18.09
C GLY A 88 9.37 -0.20 18.27
N LYS A 89 8.24 -0.55 18.90
CA LYS A 89 7.89 -1.96 19.11
C LYS A 89 7.64 -2.65 17.77
N LYS A 90 8.34 -3.77 17.55
CA LYS A 90 8.25 -4.56 16.31
C LYS A 90 7.22 -5.67 16.43
N PHE A 91 6.40 -5.82 15.39
CA PHE A 91 5.38 -6.86 15.25
C PHE A 91 5.69 -7.70 14.02
N ARG A 92 5.88 -9.01 14.20
CA ARG A 92 6.25 -9.92 13.12
C ARG A 92 5.14 -10.02 12.07
N LEU A 93 5.51 -9.93 10.79
CA LEU A 93 4.65 -10.28 9.67
C LEU A 93 4.81 -11.77 9.35
N ILE A 94 3.70 -12.43 9.04
CA ILE A 94 3.69 -13.83 8.64
C ILE A 94 3.21 -13.90 7.19
N ALA A 95 4.07 -14.40 6.31
CA ALA A 95 3.74 -14.57 4.90
C ALA A 95 2.94 -15.86 4.69
N HIS A 96 1.77 -15.73 4.08
CA HIS A 96 0.92 -16.86 3.67
C HIS A 96 0.80 -16.87 2.15
N PRO A 97 1.49 -17.79 1.44
CA PRO A 97 1.42 -17.88 -0.02
C PRO A 97 -0.03 -18.00 -0.50
N ASN A 98 -0.32 -17.40 -1.65
CA ASN A 98 -1.61 -17.60 -2.30
C ASN A 98 -1.79 -19.09 -2.62
N GLY A 99 -2.97 -19.65 -2.33
CA GLY A 99 -3.22 -21.10 -2.42
C GLY A 99 -2.80 -21.92 -1.20
N SER A 100 -2.27 -21.30 -0.14
CA SER A 100 -2.05 -22.00 1.14
C SER A 100 -3.39 -22.37 1.83
N SER A 101 -3.33 -23.28 2.80
CA SER A 101 -4.50 -23.64 3.63
C SER A 101 -4.96 -22.52 4.57
N LYS A 102 -4.23 -21.39 4.62
CA LYS A 102 -4.58 -20.23 5.43
C LYS A 102 -5.39 -19.25 4.60
N MET A 103 -6.65 -19.06 5.00
CA MET A 103 -7.53 -18.07 4.38
C MET A 103 -7.00 -16.64 4.58
N PRO A 104 -7.09 -15.77 3.56
CA PRO A 104 -6.77 -14.35 3.70
C PRO A 104 -7.59 -13.71 4.83
N GLN A 105 -6.93 -12.87 5.62
CA GLN A 105 -7.55 -12.14 6.72
C GLN A 105 -7.73 -10.68 6.34
N LYS A 106 -8.78 -10.04 6.87
CA LYS A 106 -8.89 -8.57 6.82
C LYS A 106 -7.66 -7.96 7.46
N ASN A 107 -7.24 -6.78 6.97
CA ASN A 107 -6.07 -6.04 7.47
C ASN A 107 -4.71 -6.69 7.13
N SER A 108 -4.66 -7.56 6.12
CA SER A 108 -3.42 -8.13 5.57
C SER A 108 -2.98 -7.43 4.29
N PHE A 109 -1.69 -7.46 3.98
CA PHE A 109 -1.17 -7.01 2.69
C PHE A 109 -1.27 -8.11 1.63
N LEU A 110 -1.78 -7.75 0.46
CA LEU A 110 -1.72 -8.57 -0.74
C LEU A 110 -0.55 -8.10 -1.60
N ILE A 111 0.42 -8.99 -1.85
CA ILE A 111 1.64 -8.67 -2.59
C ILE A 111 1.65 -9.44 -3.89
N TYR A 112 1.83 -8.72 -5.00
CA TYR A 112 1.96 -9.33 -6.33
C TYR A 112 3.44 -9.56 -6.66
N PRO A 113 3.79 -10.69 -7.31
CA PRO A 113 5.13 -10.87 -7.85
C PRO A 113 5.39 -9.89 -8.98
N ARG A 114 6.67 -9.61 -9.24
CA ARG A 114 7.06 -8.85 -10.43
C ARG A 114 6.81 -9.70 -11.67
N THR A 115 5.92 -9.25 -12.54
CA THR A 115 5.74 -9.86 -13.87
C THR A 115 6.85 -9.33 -14.80
N ARG A 116 7.59 -10.23 -15.44
CA ARG A 116 8.33 -9.87 -16.67
C ARG A 116 7.34 -9.89 -17.81
N ARG A 117 7.19 -8.78 -18.55
CA ARG A 117 6.60 -8.85 -19.88
C ARG A 117 7.57 -9.65 -20.74
N MET A 118 7.12 -10.80 -21.23
CA MET A 118 7.72 -11.47 -22.39
C MET A 118 7.46 -10.63 -23.63
#